data_AF-A0A3G4VJT8-F1
#
_entry.id   AF-A0A3G4VJT8-F1
#
_cell.length_a   1.000
_cell.length_b   1.000
_cell.length_c   1.000
_cell.angle_alpha   90.00
_cell.angle_beta   90.00
_cell.angle_gamma   90.00
#
_symmetry.space_group_name_H-M   'P 1'
#
loop_
_entity.id
_entity.type
_entity.pdbx_description
1 polymer ?
#
loop_
_entity_poly.entity_id
_entity_poly.type
_entity_poly.pdbx_seq_one_letter_code
_entity_poly.pdbx_strand_id
1 'polypeptide(L)'
;MAHKKKIITRLKSLSDIDGVEIEISEEKSSFTIRHKADRSLDFYFKWVDNNHWVGYFEDKEGDLSHAVISLWTPMDAVHFATSYSLMINLRAGRPCPL
;
A
#
# COMPACT_ATOMS: atom_id res chain seq x y z
N MET A 1 -4.95 -15.62 -11.48
CA MET A 1 -5.61 -14.34 -11.82
C MET A 1 -6.69 -13.89 -10.83
N ALA A 2 -7.63 -14.75 -10.40
CA ALA A 2 -8.72 -14.36 -9.50
C ALA A 2 -8.24 -13.76 -8.16
N HIS A 3 -7.12 -14.26 -7.63
CA HIS A 3 -6.56 -13.83 -6.34
C HIS A 3 -6.00 -12.39 -6.37
N LYS A 4 -5.16 -12.08 -7.36
CA LYS A 4 -4.67 -10.73 -7.65
C LYS A 4 -5.80 -9.70 -7.70
N LYS A 5 -6.89 -10.05 -8.41
CA LYS A 5 -8.06 -9.18 -8.56
C LYS A 5 -8.77 -8.92 -7.23
N LYS A 6 -8.89 -9.92 -6.35
CA LYS A 6 -9.50 -9.76 -5.01
C LYS A 6 -8.72 -8.77 -4.13
N ILE A 7 -7.39 -8.84 -4.14
CA ILE A 7 -6.54 -7.92 -3.38
C ILE A 7 -6.69 -6.50 -3.90
N ILE A 8 -6.60 -6.30 -5.22
CA ILE A 8 -6.79 -4.99 -5.85
C ILE A 8 -8.18 -4.42 -5.55
N THR A 9 -9.25 -5.21 -5.67
CA THR A 9 -10.61 -4.76 -5.36
C THR A 9 -10.74 -4.32 -3.91
N ARG A 10 -10.11 -5.04 -2.98
CA ARG A 10 -10.15 -4.68 -1.56
C ARG A 10 -9.38 -3.37 -1.31
N LEU A 11 -8.21 -3.21 -1.91
CA LEU A 11 -7.45 -1.95 -1.86
C LEU A 11 -8.25 -0.78 -2.44
N LYS A 12 -8.91 -0.95 -3.60
CA LYS A 12 -9.79 0.08 -4.16
C LYS A 12 -10.91 0.48 -3.19
N SER A 13 -11.48 -0.45 -2.41
CA SER A 13 -12.49 -0.10 -1.40
C SER A 13 -11.94 0.65 -0.18
N LEU A 14 -10.62 0.73 -0.03
CA LEU A 14 -9.95 1.44 1.07
C LEU A 14 -9.48 2.84 0.65
N SER A 15 -9.75 3.28 -0.58
CA SER A 15 -9.43 4.65 -1.04
C SER A 15 -10.14 5.73 -0.23
N ASP A 16 -11.22 5.36 0.45
CA ASP A 16 -12.02 6.24 1.29
C ASP A 16 -11.45 6.38 2.72
N ILE A 17 -10.41 5.61 3.07
CA ILE A 17 -9.70 5.79 4.36
C ILE A 17 -9.00 7.13 4.33
N ASP A 18 -9.34 7.97 5.31
CA ASP A 18 -8.76 9.30 5.38
C ASP A 18 -7.24 9.24 5.55
N GLY A 19 -6.55 10.08 4.78
CA GLY A 19 -5.10 10.11 4.75
C GLY A 19 -4.41 9.08 3.84
N VAL A 20 -5.05 8.03 3.31
CA VAL A 20 -4.40 7.06 2.41
C VAL A 20 -4.79 7.32 0.95
N GLU A 21 -3.84 7.22 0.04
CA GLU A 21 -4.03 7.26 -1.40
C GLU A 21 -3.49 5.99 -2.03
N ILE A 22 -4.26 5.38 -2.93
CA ILE A 22 -3.91 4.12 -3.58
C ILE A 22 -3.95 4.35 -5.09
N GLU A 23 -2.79 4.27 -5.73
CA GLU A 23 -2.63 4.39 -7.17
C GLU A 23 -2.36 3.02 -7.77
N ILE A 24 -3.17 2.59 -8.75
CA ILE A 24 -3.07 1.24 -9.32
C ILE A 24 -2.70 1.35 -10.80
N SER A 25 -1.59 0.73 -11.17
CA SER A 25 -1.19 0.56 -12.57
C SER A 25 -1.48 -0.86 -13.01
N GLU A 26 -2.59 -1.05 -13.72
CA GLU A 26 -2.97 -2.37 -14.23
C GLU A 26 -1.98 -2.86 -15.30
N GLU A 27 -1.44 -1.95 -16.12
CA GLU A 27 -0.42 -2.24 -17.15
C GLU A 27 0.89 -2.75 -16.54
N LYS A 28 1.40 -2.07 -15.52
CA LYS A 28 2.65 -2.45 -14.85
C LYS A 28 2.46 -3.56 -13.83
N SER A 29 1.23 -4.02 -13.62
CA SER A 29 0.89 -4.97 -12.56
C SER A 29 1.48 -4.53 -11.21
N SER A 30 1.28 -3.26 -10.88
CA SER A 30 1.79 -2.63 -9.67
C SER A 30 0.75 -1.71 -9.04
N PHE A 31 0.94 -1.40 -7.77
CA PHE A 31 0.20 -0.33 -7.13
C PHE A 31 1.08 0.36 -6.08
N THR A 32 0.74 1.60 -5.76
CA THR A 32 1.41 2.39 -4.75
C THR A 32 0.42 2.77 -3.67
N ILE A 33 0.83 2.65 -2.40
CA ILE A 33 0.10 3.15 -1.25
C ILE A 33 0.89 4.32 -0.67
N ARG A 34 0.25 5.49 -0.60
CA ARG A 34 0.83 6.74 -0.12
C ARG A 34 -0.01 7.35 0.98
N HIS A 35 0.58 8.18 1.82
CA HIS A 35 -0.17 8.99 2.78
C HIS A 35 -0.27 10.44 2.30
N LYS A 36 -1.48 11.02 2.30
CA LYS A 36 -1.77 12.37 1.80
C LYS A 36 -1.00 13.47 2.54
N ALA A 37 -0.74 13.27 3.83
CA ALA A 37 -0.06 14.26 4.68
C ALA A 37 1.46 14.10 4.75
N ASP A 38 2.01 12.95 4.34
CA ASP A 38 3.44 12.66 4.47
C ASP A 38 3.91 11.81 3.29
N ARG A 39 4.73 12.41 2.42
CA ARG A 39 5.32 11.76 1.23
C ARG A 39 6.64 11.06 1.53
N SER A 40 7.06 10.97 2.80
CA SER A 40 8.36 10.41 3.16
C SER A 40 8.44 8.88 3.04
N LEU A 41 7.29 8.19 2.97
CA LEU A 41 7.22 6.73 2.98
C LEU A 41 6.15 6.23 2.01
N ASP A 42 6.42 6.33 0.72
CA ASP A 42 5.57 5.71 -0.31
C ASP A 42 5.94 4.22 -0.43
N PHE A 43 4.92 3.37 -0.45
CA PHE A 43 5.09 1.94 -0.64
C PHE A 43 4.69 1.52 -2.03
N TYR A 44 5.64 0.99 -2.78
CA TYR A 44 5.42 0.47 -4.12
C TYR A 44 5.32 -1.05 -4.10
N PHE A 45 4.29 -1.62 -4.72
CA PHE A 45 4.02 -3.06 -4.72
C PHE A 45 4.12 -3.66 -6.12
N LYS A 46 4.89 -4.75 -6.25
CA LYS A 46 4.96 -5.59 -7.47
C LYS A 46 4.31 -6.94 -7.25
N TRP A 47 3.67 -7.46 -8.29
CA TRP A 47 3.23 -8.85 -8.30
C TRP A 47 4.41 -9.76 -8.63
N VAL A 48 4.77 -10.65 -7.70
CA VAL A 48 5.97 -11.50 -7.80
C VAL A 48 5.56 -12.98 -7.86
N ASP A 49 6.30 -13.75 -8.67
CA ASP A 49 6.17 -15.20 -8.84
C ASP A 49 4.74 -15.69 -9.12
N ASN A 50 3.95 -14.82 -9.75
CA ASN A 50 2.54 -15.05 -10.04
C ASN A 50 1.65 -15.38 -8.82
N ASN A 51 2.07 -15.01 -7.60
CA ASN A 51 1.45 -15.53 -6.38
C ASN A 51 1.06 -14.46 -5.36
N HIS A 52 1.92 -13.46 -5.13
CA HIS A 52 1.69 -12.47 -4.07
C HIS A 52 2.23 -11.09 -4.45
N TRP A 53 1.83 -10.07 -3.68
CA TRP A 53 2.37 -8.73 -3.80
C TRP A 53 3.56 -8.55 -2.87
N VAL A 54 4.63 -7.94 -3.34
CA VAL A 54 5.79 -7.56 -2.55
C VAL A 54 5.92 -6.05 -2.55
N GLY A 55 5.97 -5.46 -1.37
CA GLY A 55 6.12 -4.04 -1.13
C GLY A 55 7.57 -3.65 -0.90
N TYR A 56 7.93 -2.50 -1.45
CA TYR A 56 9.23 -1.86 -1.40
C TYR A 56 9.05 -0.40 -0.99
N PHE A 57 10.05 0.19 -0.34
CA PHE A 57 10.14 1.64 -0.29
C PHE A 57 10.61 2.13 -1.66
N GLU A 58 9.95 3.16 -2.16
CA GLU A 58 10.38 3.90 -3.34
C GLU A 58 10.99 5.23 -2.85
N ASP A 59 12.24 5.50 -3.21
CA ASP A 59 12.85 6.78 -2.91
C ASP A 59 12.46 7.87 -3.93
N LYS A 60 13.00 9.07 -3.77
CA LYS A 60 12.69 10.22 -4.65
C LYS A 60 13.21 10.05 -6.07
N GLU A 61 14.13 9.12 -6.31
CA GLU A 61 14.72 8.84 -7.61
C GLU A 61 14.01 7.67 -8.33
N GLY A 62 13.07 7.02 -7.63
CA GLY A 62 12.29 5.89 -8.14
C GLY A 62 12.99 4.53 -7.94
N ASP A 63 14.08 4.52 -7.17
CA ASP A 63 14.78 3.29 -6.84
C ASP A 63 14.05 2.55 -5.70
N LEU A 64 14.00 1.22 -5.86
CA LEU A 64 13.31 0.35 -4.91
C LEU A 64 14.30 -0.20 -3.89
N SER A 65 13.91 -0.13 -2.62
CA SER A 65 14.65 -0.78 -1.53
C SER A 65 14.67 -2.31 -1.67
N HIS A 66 15.27 -2.98 -0.69
CA HIS A 66 14.96 -4.40 -0.46
C HIS A 66 13.46 -4.59 -0.15
N ALA A 67 12.93 -5.79 -0.42
CA ALA A 67 11.55 -6.14 -0.10
C ALA A 67 11.31 -6.00 1.41
N VAL A 68 10.26 -5.27 1.79
CA VAL A 68 9.96 -4.95 3.19
C VAL A 68 8.67 -5.60 3.69
N ILE A 69 7.76 -5.94 2.79
CA ILE A 69 6.49 -6.59 3.14
C ILE A 69 5.95 -7.43 1.99
N SER A 70 5.19 -8.47 2.32
CA SER A 70 4.45 -9.27 1.35
C SER A 70 2.96 -9.32 1.70
N LEU A 71 2.09 -9.14 0.70
CA LEU A 71 0.63 -9.29 0.84
C LEU A 71 0.18 -10.53 0.07
N TRP A 72 -0.14 -11.57 0.84
CA TRP A 72 -0.55 -12.87 0.34
C TRP A 72 -2.06 -12.98 0.23
N THR A 73 -2.80 -12.27 1.08
CA THR A 73 -4.25 -12.33 1.15
C THR A 73 -4.89 -10.94 1.04
N PRO A 74 -6.18 -10.85 0.68
CA PRO A 74 -6.91 -9.59 0.74
C PRO A 74 -6.92 -8.96 2.15
N MET A 75 -6.81 -9.78 3.20
CA MET A 75 -6.80 -9.26 4.57
C MET A 75 -5.47 -8.62 4.93
N ASP A 76 -4.35 -9.16 4.43
CA ASP A 76 -3.02 -8.56 4.61
C ASP A 76 -3.01 -7.13 4.06
N ALA A 77 -3.64 -6.92 2.91
CA ALA A 77 -3.77 -5.61 2.30
C ALA A 77 -4.60 -4.62 3.14
N VAL A 78 -5.68 -5.09 3.76
CA VAL A 78 -6.48 -4.28 4.71
C VAL A 78 -5.65 -3.91 5.91
N HIS A 79 -5.05 -4.90 6.59
CA HIS A 79 -4.22 -4.69 7.76
C HIS A 79 -3.07 -3.73 7.48
N PHE A 80 -2.42 -3.86 6.32
CA PHE A 80 -1.35 -2.96 5.92
C PHE A 80 -1.84 -1.52 5.79
N ALA A 81 -2.88 -1.28 4.97
CA ALA A 81 -3.36 0.07 4.71
C ALA A 81 -3.82 0.78 6.01
N THR A 82 -4.54 0.07 6.89
CA THR A 82 -4.98 0.61 8.17
C THR A 82 -3.82 0.88 9.14
N SER A 83 -2.85 -0.05 9.23
CA SER A 83 -1.69 0.11 10.10
C SER A 83 -0.77 1.23 9.64
N TYR A 84 -0.60 1.37 8.32
CA TYR A 84 0.17 2.45 7.72
C TYR A 84 -0.46 3.81 7.99
N SER A 85 -1.78 3.96 7.78
CA SER A 85 -2.51 5.19 8.14
C SER A 85 -2.34 5.55 9.62
N LEU A 86 -2.52 4.56 10.51
CA LEU A 86 -2.35 4.73 11.95
C LEU A 86 -0.95 5.21 12.31
N MET A 87 0.08 4.57 11.77
CA MET A 87 1.48 4.90 12.05
C MET A 87 1.81 6.34 11.66
N ILE A 88 1.36 6.79 10.48
CA ILE A 88 1.62 8.16 10.02
C ILE A 88 0.87 9.18 10.90
N ASN A 89 -0.38 8.90 11.26
CA ASN A 89 -1.15 9.77 12.16
C ASN A 89 -0.47 9.92 13.54
N LEU A 90 0.02 8.81 14.12
CA LEU A 90 0.77 8.82 15.37
C LEU A 90 2.07 9.63 15.26
N ARG A 91 2.83 9.47 14.17
CA ARG A 91 4.06 10.26 13.91
C ARG A 91 3.78 11.75 13.78
N ALA A 92 2.64 12.11 13.19
CA ALA A 92 2.21 13.50 13.04
C ALA A 92 1.62 14.10 14.33
N GLY A 93 1.54 13.34 15.43
CA GLY A 93 0.92 13.77 16.68
C GLY A 93 -0.60 13.97 16.56
N ARG A 94 -1.24 13.37 15.55
CA ARG A 94 -2.67 13.50 15.31
C ARG A 94 -3.43 12.38 16.04
N PRO A 95 -4.55 12.68 16.71
CA PRO A 95 -5.39 11.64 17.30
C PRO A 95 -5.96 10.75 16.20
N CYS A 96 -6.13 9.45 16.48
CA CYS A 96 -6.77 8.51 15.55
C CYS A 96 -8.15 9.03 15.12
N PRO A 97 -8.48 9.03 13.82
CA PRO A 97 -9.86 9.14 13.38
C PRO A 97 -10.54 7.80 13.71
N LEU A 98 -11.36 7.80 14.76
CA LEU A 98 -12.29 6.72 15.09
C LEU A 98 -13.61 6.94 14.36
#